data_AF-A0A7V5RQ49-F1
#
_entry.id   AF-A0A7V5RQ49-F1
#
_cell.length_a   1.000
_cell.length_b   1.000
_cell.length_c   1.000
_cell.angle_alpha   90.00
_cell.angle_beta   90.00
_cell.angle_gamma   90.00
#
_symmetry.space_group_name_H-M   'P 1'
#
loop_
_entity.id
_entity.type
_entity.pdbx_description
1 polymer ?
#
loop_
_entity_poly.entity_id
_entity_poly.type
_entity_poly.pdbx_seq_one_letter_code
_entity_poly.pdbx_strand_id
1 'polypeptide(L)'
;MKSLREKKLNIYEACLLISARARHINTERIEKKKDNEMFSDMDLYDEADIYDRELMEDIKFEKEINPTVVAQQEFFENKIRLYYEEEDENGEV
;
A
#
# COMPACT_ATOMS: atom_id res chain seq x y z
N MET A 1 8.71 -8.81 21.05
CA MET A 1 7.79 -9.36 20.03
C MET A 1 6.42 -8.79 20.35
N LYS A 2 5.87 -7.87 19.54
CA LYS A 2 4.58 -7.22 19.84
C LYS A 2 3.45 -8.22 19.62
N SER A 3 2.51 -8.33 20.55
CA SER A 3 1.48 -9.37 20.56
C SER A 3 0.12 -8.79 20.22
N LEU A 4 -0.71 -9.56 19.50
CA LEU A 4 -2.10 -9.19 19.22
C LEU A 4 -2.91 -8.94 20.50
N ARG A 5 -2.55 -9.61 21.61
CA ARG A 5 -3.21 -9.41 22.91
C ARG A 5 -3.05 -7.99 23.45
N GLU A 6 -1.96 -7.30 23.10
CA GLU A 6 -1.68 -5.92 23.52
C GLU A 6 -2.60 -4.91 22.81
N LYS A 7 -3.22 -5.32 21.70
CA LYS A 7 -4.06 -4.46 20.85
C LYS A 7 -5.53 -4.38 21.27
N LYS A 8 -5.97 -5.21 22.22
CA LYS A 8 -7.38 -5.35 22.65
C LYS A 8 -8.38 -5.57 21.48
N LEU A 9 -7.89 -6.04 20.34
CA LEU A 9 -8.70 -6.34 19.16
C LEU A 9 -8.96 -7.85 19.08
N ASN A 10 -10.12 -8.22 18.55
CA ASN A 10 -10.36 -9.58 18.12
C ASN A 10 -9.47 -9.91 16.91
N ILE A 11 -9.10 -11.18 16.75
CA ILE A 11 -8.31 -11.69 15.63
C ILE A 11 -8.96 -11.32 14.29
N TYR A 12 -10.29 -11.43 14.19
CA TYR A 12 -11.01 -11.10 12.96
C TYR A 12 -10.96 -9.62 12.62
N GLU A 13 -11.08 -8.74 13.61
CA GLU A 13 -10.98 -7.29 13.42
C GLU A 13 -9.57 -6.89 12.98
N ALA A 14 -8.55 -7.50 13.59
CA ALA A 14 -7.17 -7.31 13.16
C ALA A 14 -6.96 -7.77 11.71
N CYS A 15 -7.48 -8.94 11.34
CA CYS A 15 -7.44 -9.44 9.96
C CYS A 15 -8.14 -8.49 8.98
N LEU A 16 -9.32 -7.98 9.33
CA LEU A 16 -10.06 -7.02 8.51
C LEU A 16 -9.27 -5.72 8.32
N LEU A 17 -8.74 -5.15 9.41
CA LEU A 17 -7.98 -3.90 9.37
C LEU A 17 -6.70 -4.04 8.53
N ILE A 18 -5.95 -5.14 8.71
CA ILE A 18 -4.75 -5.44 7.93
C ILE A 18 -5.10 -5.65 6.45
N SER A 19 -6.19 -6.36 6.15
CA SER A 19 -6.62 -6.62 4.77
C SER A 19 -7.06 -5.35 4.06
N ALA A 20 -7.83 -4.48 4.74
CA ALA A 20 -8.22 -3.18 4.24
C ALA A 20 -7.00 -2.31 3.92
N ARG A 21 -6.04 -2.25 4.86
CA ARG A 21 -4.81 -1.47 4.66
C ARG A 21 -3.94 -2.03 3.53
N ALA A 22 -3.79 -3.35 3.43
CA ALA A 22 -3.05 -3.98 2.34
C ALA A 22 -3.65 -3.63 0.96
N ARG A 23 -4.99 -3.57 0.87
CA ARG A 23 -5.68 -3.12 -0.35
C ARG A 23 -5.33 -1.68 -0.71
N HIS A 24 -5.34 -0.77 0.27
CA HIS A 24 -4.97 0.64 0.04
C HIS A 24 -3.53 0.76 -0.48
N ILE A 25 -2.57 0.08 0.16
CA ILE A 25 -1.17 0.07 -0.26
C ILE A 25 -1.03 -0.43 -1.71
N ASN A 26 -1.77 -1.49 -2.07
CA ASN A 26 -1.73 -2.02 -3.42
C ASN A 26 -2.32 -1.05 -4.45
N THR A 27 -3.43 -0.39 -4.13
CA THR A 27 -4.02 0.65 -4.99
C THR A 27 -3.03 1.79 -5.23
N GLU A 28 -2.43 2.35 -4.17
CA GLU A 28 -1.43 3.43 -4.28
C GLU A 28 -0.23 3.02 -5.16
N ARG A 29 0.22 1.76 -5.08
CA ARG A 29 1.32 1.24 -5.91
C ARG A 29 0.93 1.13 -7.38
N ILE A 30 -0.30 0.72 -7.67
CA ILE A 30 -0.81 0.63 -9.04
C ILE A 30 -0.95 2.03 -9.63
N GLU A 31 -1.48 2.99 -8.88
CA GLU A 31 -1.60 4.39 -9.30
C GLU A 31 -0.22 4.99 -9.60
N LYS A 32 0.75 4.83 -8.70
CA LYS A 32 2.13 5.28 -8.93
C LYS A 32 2.78 4.66 -10.17
N LYS A 33 2.52 3.36 -10.43
CA LYS A 33 3.03 2.69 -11.64
C LYS A 33 2.43 3.31 -12.90
N LYS A 34 1.12 3.53 -12.91
CA LYS A 34 0.43 4.19 -14.03
C LYS A 34 0.93 5.62 -14.26
N ASP A 35 1.13 6.40 -13.19
CA ASP A 35 1.63 7.76 -13.30
C ASP A 35 3.04 7.74 -13.93
N ASN A 36 3.95 6.88 -13.44
CA ASN A 36 5.29 6.76 -13.99
C ASN A 36 5.30 6.33 -15.47
N GLU A 37 4.43 5.40 -15.87
CA GLU A 37 4.26 5.00 -17.27
C GLU A 37 3.81 6.19 -18.13
N MET A 38 2.83 6.98 -17.67
CA MET A 38 2.37 8.17 -18.39
C MET A 38 3.45 9.25 -18.53
N PHE A 39 4.27 9.47 -17.50
CA PHE A 39 5.41 10.40 -17.58
C PHE A 39 6.48 9.89 -18.55
N SER A 40 6.79 8.59 -18.53
CA SER A 40 7.76 7.99 -19.46
C SER A 40 7.31 8.07 -20.92
N ASP A 41 6.02 7.93 -21.21
CA ASP A 41 5.48 8.05 -22.56
C ASP A 41 5.49 9.51 -23.07
N MET A 42 5.48 10.49 -22.16
CA MET A 42 5.53 11.91 -22.51
C MET A 42 6.95 12.37 -22.89
N ASP A 43 7.98 11.76 -22.30
CA ASP A 43 9.41 12.04 -22.61
C ASP A 43 9.90 11.31 -23.88
N LEU A 44 9.13 10.35 -24.42
CA LEU A 44 9.51 9.57 -25.61
C LEU A 44 9.35 10.34 -26.96
N TYR A 45 8.94 11.61 -26.92
CA TYR A 45 8.82 12.45 -28.13
C TYR A 45 10.13 13.14 -28.54
N ASP A 46 11.22 13.03 -27.77
CA ASP A 46 12.55 13.47 -28.18
C ASP A 46 13.31 12.29 -28.83
N GLU A 47 13.44 12.35 -30.14
CA GLU A 47 13.82 11.27 -31.08
C GLU A 47 15.28 10.79 -30.97
N ALA A 48 16.00 11.07 -29.88
CA ALA A 48 17.45 10.86 -29.74
C ALA A 48 17.87 9.59 -28.97
N ASP A 49 16.99 8.97 -28.18
CA ASP A 49 17.39 7.94 -27.20
C ASP A 49 17.21 6.48 -27.66
N ILE A 50 16.88 6.24 -28.93
CA ILE A 50 16.59 4.88 -29.44
C ILE A 50 17.81 3.94 -29.32
N TYR A 51 19.04 4.46 -29.33
CA TYR A 51 20.26 3.64 -29.30
C TYR A 51 20.74 3.24 -27.90
N ASP A 52 20.18 3.78 -26.81
CA ASP A 52 20.56 3.40 -25.43
C ASP A 52 19.57 2.39 -24.80
N ARG A 53 18.47 2.11 -25.51
CA ARG A 53 17.35 1.28 -25.01
C ARG A 53 17.68 -0.20 -24.86
N GLU A 54 18.59 -0.73 -25.68
CA GLU A 54 19.03 -2.13 -25.58
C GLU A 54 19.98 -2.37 -24.38
N LEU A 55 20.54 -1.32 -23.78
CA LEU A 55 21.48 -1.43 -22.65
C LEU A 55 20.80 -1.27 -21.27
N MET A 56 19.55 -0.79 -21.21
CA MET A 56 18.83 -0.53 -19.95
C MET A 56 17.91 -1.66 -19.46
N GLU A 57 17.79 -2.79 -20.17
CA GLU A 57 16.86 -3.87 -19.79
C GLU A 57 17.38 -4.84 -18.71
N ASP A 58 18.42 -4.48 -17.96
CA ASP A 58 18.62 -5.02 -16.61
C ASP A 58 17.65 -4.30 -15.64
N ILE A 59 16.34 -4.43 -15.91
CA ILE A 59 15.28 -4.00 -15.00
C ILE A 59 15.42 -4.90 -13.76
N LYS A 60 16.19 -4.44 -12.78
CA LYS A 60 16.13 -4.92 -11.41
C LYS A 60 14.69 -4.73 -10.95
N PHE A 61 13.86 -5.76 -11.10
CA PHE A 61 12.65 -5.90 -10.33
C PHE A 61 13.08 -6.00 -8.86
N GLU A 62 13.29 -4.85 -8.20
CA GLU A 62 13.31 -4.83 -6.75
C GLU A 62 12.00 -5.48 -6.31
N LYS A 63 12.10 -6.65 -5.67
CA LYS A 63 10.94 -7.39 -5.19
C LYS A 63 10.23 -6.51 -4.18
N GLU A 64 9.19 -5.84 -4.66
CA GLU A 64 8.38 -4.97 -3.85
C GLU A 64 7.77 -5.81 -2.72
N ILE A 65 8.00 -5.40 -1.46
CA ILE A 65 7.55 -6.17 -0.29
C ILE A 65 6.04 -6.33 -0.37
N ASN A 66 5.54 -7.55 -0.10
CA ASN A 66 4.12 -7.86 -0.16
C ASN A 66 3.29 -6.84 0.68
N PRO A 67 2.24 -6.21 0.10
CA PRO A 67 1.41 -5.22 0.80
C PRO A 67 0.86 -5.70 2.15
N THR A 68 0.55 -6.98 2.29
CA THR A 68 0.08 -7.58 3.54
C THR A 68 1.15 -7.56 4.62
N VAL A 69 2.41 -7.78 4.25
CA VAL A 69 3.55 -7.74 5.20
C VAL A 69 3.76 -6.30 5.69
N VAL A 70 3.66 -5.32 4.78
CA VAL A 70 3.73 -3.90 5.15
C VAL A 70 2.57 -3.53 6.09
N ALA A 71 1.35 -3.93 5.76
CA ALA A 71 0.17 -3.66 6.59
C ALA A 71 0.26 -4.32 7.98
N GLN A 72 0.80 -5.53 8.08
CA GLN A 72 1.06 -6.18 9.38
C GLN A 72 2.07 -5.38 10.21
N GLN A 73 3.15 -4.91 9.60
CA GLN A 73 4.13 -4.08 10.29
C GLN A 73 3.51 -2.76 10.78
N GLU A 74 2.78 -2.05 9.92
CA GLU A 74 2.06 -0.83 10.27
C GLU A 74 1.05 -1.07 11.42
N PHE A 75 0.36 -2.21 11.39
CA PHE A 75 -0.53 -2.63 12.48
C PHE A 75 0.26 -2.74 13.79
N PHE A 76 1.33 -3.53 13.85
CA PHE A 76 2.12 -3.66 15.08
C PHE A 76 2.83 -2.37 15.51
N GLU A 77 3.04 -1.42 14.60
CA GLU A 77 3.59 -0.09 14.88
C GLU A 77 2.56 0.94 15.37
N ASN A 78 1.27 0.59 15.45
CA ASN A 78 0.17 1.51 15.77
C ASN A 78 -0.05 2.63 14.73
N LYS A 79 0.40 2.43 13.49
CA LYS A 79 0.15 3.38 12.38
C LYS A 79 -1.29 3.30 11.85
N ILE A 80 -1.95 2.17 12.07
CA ILE A 80 -3.36 1.95 11.77
C ILE A 80 -4.09 1.53 13.05
N ARG A 81 -5.32 2.06 13.21
CA ARG A 81 -6.20 1.83 14.36
C ARG A 81 -7.64 1.69 13.89
N LEU A 82 -8.39 0.85 14.59
CA LEU A 82 -9.83 0.75 14.42
C LEU A 82 -10.49 1.92 15.18
N TYR A 83 -11.50 2.53 14.58
CA TYR A 83 -12.37 3.50 15.24
C TYR A 83 -13.75 2.85 15.33
N TYR A 84 -14.31 2.80 16.53
CA TYR A 84 -15.71 2.45 16.73
C TYR A 84 -16.47 3.76 16.78
N GLU A 85 -17.51 3.89 15.98
CA GLU A 85 -18.49 4.95 16.18
C GLU A 85 -19.17 4.65 17.52
N GLU A 86 -18.93 5.50 18.52
CA GLU A 86 -19.72 5.48 19.74
C GLU A 86 -21.13 5.90 19.32
N GLU A 87 -22.12 5.02 19.52
CA GLU A 87 -23.52 5.42 19.39
C GLU A 87 -23.72 6.58 20.35
N ASP A 88 -23.96 7.78 19.80
CA ASP A 88 -24.40 8.91 20.61
C ASP A 88 -25.62 8.42 21.41
N GLU A 89 -25.62 8.66 22.72
CA GLU A 89 -26.67 8.23 23.67
C GLU A 89 -28.07 8.78 23.31
N ASN A 90 -28.21 9.51 22.20
CA ASN A 90 -29.44 10.09 21.67
C ASN A 90 -29.98 9.43 20.38
N GLY A 91 -29.32 8.42 19.82
CA GLY A 91 -29.92 7.58 18.77
C GLY A 91 -30.40 8.29 17.51
N GLU A 92 -29.66 9.30 17.03
CA GLU A 92 -29.91 9.89 15.71
C GLU A 92 -28.76 9.53 14.76
N VAL A 93 -29.09 8.75 13.73
CA VAL A 93 -28.23 8.43 12.57
C VAL A 93 -28.35 9.53 11.54
#